data_AF-A0A953S6N4-F1
#
_entry.id   AF-A0A953S6N4-F1
#
_cell.length_a   1.000
_cell.length_b   1.000
_cell.length_c   1.000
_cell.angle_alpha   90.00
_cell.angle_beta   90.00
_cell.angle_gamma   90.00
#
_symmetry.space_group_name_H-M   'P 1'
#
loop_
_entity.id
_entity.type
_entity.pdbx_description
1 polymer ?
#
loop_
_entity_poly.entity_id
_entity_poly.type
_entity_poly.pdbx_seq_one_letter_code
_entity_poly.pdbx_strand_id
1 'polypeptide(L)'
;MAAEPNAVEQAVSRTLRDNLGRIQRASEELRQAINDLVSACASSRPTNVLPPMIRAQTSAASLSAALEVLSRFVTAALQPALRSPFEQEILRVASAVMVEQPTLVEQPQPVPAHLMEESPWTAPAPVDIPPPDLSRFETAPAAEAPPVEEIPPIEAIPPAAEPIFSSESVPVFVHEATPKVEPLAADEAQLESTPSEAGPVFSVDSLPPEEQELHRRAYRVAKVSMQDIKMLRPEEVRLGRENKDLCFRLRDDIEKAHKEYDRRFQSIHFYPVDYFYDWMVEILAGGNPEALGEYPYPSPILRR
;
A
#
# COMPACT_ATOMS: atom_id res chain seq x y z
N MET A 1 -15.38 -51.51 -7.18
CA MET A 1 -14.24 -50.75 -7.72
C MET A 1 -14.52 -49.29 -7.44
N ALA A 2 -13.86 -48.71 -6.43
CA ALA A 2 -14.06 -47.32 -6.06
C ALA A 2 -13.41 -46.44 -7.13
N ALA A 3 -14.20 -45.56 -7.75
CA ALA A 3 -13.70 -44.57 -8.68
C ALA A 3 -12.76 -43.63 -7.91
N GLU A 4 -11.49 -43.55 -8.32
CA GLU A 4 -10.54 -42.63 -7.72
C GLU A 4 -11.05 -41.19 -7.87
N PRO A 5 -11.14 -40.40 -6.79
CA PRO A 5 -11.57 -39.02 -6.90
C PRO A 5 -10.58 -38.26 -7.78
N ASN A 6 -11.11 -37.61 -8.82
CA ASN A 6 -10.37 -36.89 -9.84
C ASN A 6 -9.34 -35.97 -9.16
N ALA A 7 -8.08 -35.96 -9.62
CA ALA A 7 -6.99 -35.20 -8.97
C ALA A 7 -7.35 -33.72 -8.71
N VAL A 8 -8.22 -33.16 -9.57
CA VAL A 8 -8.80 -31.82 -9.43
C VAL A 8 -9.71 -31.70 -8.20
N GLU A 9 -10.59 -32.67 -7.94
CA GLU A 9 -11.49 -32.67 -6.78
C GLU A 9 -10.72 -32.78 -5.46
N GLN A 10 -9.65 -33.57 -5.44
CA GLN A 10 -8.75 -33.67 -4.30
C GLN A 10 -8.02 -32.34 -4.03
N ALA A 11 -7.54 -31.67 -5.08
CA ALA A 11 -6.89 -30.36 -4.98
C ALA A 11 -7.87 -29.26 -4.49
N VAL A 12 -9.10 -29.26 -5.00
CA VAL A 12 -10.17 -28.34 -4.57
C VAL A 12 -10.51 -28.57 -3.10
N SER A 13 -10.69 -29.83 -2.69
CA SER A 13 -11.02 -30.19 -1.30
C SER A 13 -9.93 -29.80 -0.31
N ARG A 14 -8.65 -29.96 -0.69
CA ARG A 14 -7.50 -29.53 0.11
C ARG A 14 -7.48 -28.01 0.25
N THR A 15 -7.63 -27.29 -0.86
CA THR A 15 -7.66 -25.83 -0.89
C THR A 15 -8.80 -25.28 -0.05
N LEU A 16 -9.99 -25.89 -0.11
CA LEU A 16 -11.15 -25.50 0.69
C LEU A 16 -10.87 -25.68 2.19
N ARG A 17 -10.32 -26.83 2.59
CA ARG A 17 -9.97 -27.11 3.99
C ARG A 17 -8.95 -26.10 4.54
N ASP A 18 -7.94 -25.78 3.75
CA ASP A 18 -6.90 -24.83 4.14
C ASP A 18 -7.48 -23.41 4.31
N ASN A 19 -8.38 -22.98 3.42
CA ASN A 19 -9.07 -21.68 3.53
C ASN A 19 -10.02 -21.63 4.74
N LEU A 20 -10.80 -22.68 4.98
CA LEU A 20 -11.66 -22.76 6.17
C LEU A 20 -10.84 -22.71 7.46
N GLY A 21 -9.69 -23.41 7.51
CA GLY A 21 -8.78 -23.33 8.65
C GLY A 21 -8.18 -21.94 8.88
N ARG A 22 -7.93 -21.18 7.80
CA ARG A 22 -7.50 -19.76 7.89
C ARG A 22 -8.62 -18.86 8.41
N ILE A 23 -9.85 -19.02 7.92
CA ILE A 23 -11.02 -18.26 8.38
C ILE A 23 -11.29 -18.52 9.86
N GLN A 24 -11.21 -19.78 10.29
CA GLN A 24 -11.41 -20.14 11.70
C GLN A 24 -10.39 -19.46 12.62
N ARG A 25 -9.11 -19.46 12.24
CA ARG A 25 -8.05 -18.77 13.01
C ARG A 25 -8.28 -17.26 13.07
N ALA A 26 -8.60 -16.63 11.93
CA ALA A 26 -8.87 -15.20 11.88
C ALA A 26 -10.10 -14.79 12.72
N SER A 27 -11.15 -15.63 12.75
CA SER A 27 -12.33 -15.43 13.59
C SER A 27 -12.00 -15.49 15.08
N GLU A 28 -11.16 -16.44 15.47
CA GLU A 28 -10.74 -16.58 16.87
C GLU A 28 -9.85 -15.41 17.32
N GLU A 29 -8.93 -14.95 16.46
CA GLU A 29 -8.13 -13.75 16.70
C GLU A 29 -9.00 -12.49 16.84
N LEU A 30 -10.02 -12.34 16.00
CA LEU A 30 -10.99 -11.25 16.10
C LEU A 30 -11.75 -11.30 17.42
N ARG A 31 -12.23 -12.49 17.81
CA ARG A 31 -12.94 -12.71 19.08
C ARG A 31 -12.06 -12.35 20.26
N GLN A 32 -10.80 -12.77 20.25
CA GLN A 32 -9.83 -12.42 21.29
C GLN A 32 -9.58 -10.91 21.35
N ALA A 33 -9.39 -10.25 20.20
CA ALA A 33 -9.16 -8.81 20.15
C ALA A 33 -10.36 -7.99 20.63
N ILE A 34 -11.59 -8.45 20.36
CA ILE A 34 -12.81 -7.82 20.89
C ILE A 34 -12.89 -8.01 22.41
N ASN A 35 -12.55 -9.18 22.95
CA ASN A 35 -12.52 -9.38 24.40
C ASN A 35 -11.47 -8.47 25.06
N ASP A 36 -10.27 -8.36 24.47
CA ASP A 36 -9.22 -7.45 24.94
C ASP A 36 -9.71 -5.99 24.90
N LEU A 37 -10.46 -5.61 23.86
CA LEU A 37 -11.05 -4.28 23.71
C LEU A 37 -12.09 -4.00 24.79
N VAL A 38 -13.02 -4.92 25.02
CA VAL A 38 -14.03 -4.81 26.08
C VAL A 38 -13.36 -4.69 27.45
N SER A 39 -12.29 -5.46 27.70
CA SER A 39 -11.50 -5.38 28.92
C SER A 39 -10.77 -4.03 29.05
N ALA A 40 -10.22 -3.49 27.96
CA ALA A 40 -9.57 -2.18 27.94
C ALA A 40 -10.56 -1.02 28.16
N CYS A 41 -11.79 -1.15 27.66
CA CYS A 41 -12.87 -0.19 27.89
C CYS A 41 -13.31 -0.12 29.37
N ALA A 42 -13.03 -1.13 30.18
CA ALA A 42 -13.23 -1.07 31.63
C ALA A 42 -12.20 -0.15 32.33
N SER A 43 -11.11 0.21 31.66
CA SER A 43 -10.13 1.17 32.18
C SER A 43 -10.53 2.61 31.84
N SER A 44 -10.32 3.55 32.77
CA SER A 44 -10.61 4.98 32.56
C SER A 44 -9.65 5.68 31.59
N ARG A 45 -8.66 4.97 31.03
CA ARG A 45 -7.65 5.52 30.14
C ARG A 45 -7.96 5.15 28.68
N PRO A 46 -8.37 6.11 27.83
CA PRO A 46 -8.73 5.83 26.44
C PRO A 46 -7.53 5.36 25.59
N THR A 47 -6.30 5.65 26.02
CA THR A 47 -5.07 5.20 25.35
C THR A 47 -4.92 3.68 25.31
N ASN A 48 -5.53 2.97 26.25
CA ASN A 48 -5.45 1.50 26.35
C ASN A 48 -6.38 0.79 25.35
N VAL A 49 -7.37 1.51 24.81
CA VAL A 49 -8.39 1.00 23.90
C VAL A 49 -7.86 0.93 22.46
N LEU A 50 -6.91 1.80 22.11
CA LEU A 50 -6.39 1.91 20.74
C LEU A 50 -5.73 0.61 20.24
N PRO A 51 -4.81 -0.05 20.97
CA PRO A 51 -4.18 -1.29 20.48
C PRO A 51 -5.15 -2.45 20.21
N PRO A 52 -6.06 -2.84 21.13
CA PRO A 52 -7.00 -3.92 20.86
C PRO A 52 -8.02 -3.55 19.77
N MET A 53 -8.36 -2.26 19.62
CA MET A 53 -9.21 -1.78 18.52
C MET A 53 -8.56 -1.99 17.15
N ILE A 54 -7.30 -1.58 16.99
CA ILE A 54 -6.57 -1.77 15.72
C ILE A 54 -6.36 -3.27 15.43
N ARG A 55 -6.09 -4.08 16.46
CA ARG A 55 -6.02 -5.53 16.32
C ARG A 55 -7.34 -6.11 15.83
N ALA A 56 -8.46 -5.75 16.47
CA ALA A 56 -9.79 -6.20 16.05
C ALA A 56 -10.11 -5.79 14.61
N GLN A 57 -9.80 -4.54 14.23
CA GLN A 57 -9.99 -4.06 12.87
C GLN A 57 -9.16 -4.87 11.85
N THR A 58 -7.90 -5.17 12.18
CA THR A 58 -7.01 -5.93 11.29
C THR A 58 -7.50 -7.37 11.12
N SER A 59 -7.92 -8.03 12.21
CA SER A 59 -8.49 -9.38 12.15
C SER A 59 -9.84 -9.42 11.43
N ALA A 60 -10.66 -8.38 11.54
CA ALA A 60 -11.90 -8.26 10.77
C ALA A 60 -11.63 -8.09 9.27
N ALA A 61 -10.67 -7.23 8.90
CA ALA A 61 -10.29 -7.02 7.51
C ALA A 61 -9.70 -8.29 6.87
N SER A 62 -8.85 -9.03 7.60
CA SER A 62 -8.27 -10.29 7.11
C SER A 62 -9.32 -11.38 6.93
N LEU A 63 -10.31 -11.46 7.84
CA LEU A 63 -11.44 -12.38 7.72
C LEU A 63 -12.32 -12.03 6.51
N SER A 64 -12.61 -10.74 6.29
CA SER A 64 -13.35 -10.28 5.11
C SER A 64 -12.64 -10.67 3.82
N ALA A 65 -11.33 -10.42 3.72
CA ALA A 65 -10.54 -10.80 2.56
C ALA A 65 -10.54 -12.33 2.33
N ALA A 66 -10.46 -13.12 3.39
CA ALA A 66 -10.50 -14.58 3.29
C ALA A 66 -11.86 -15.09 2.77
N LEU A 67 -12.96 -14.49 3.21
CA LEU A 67 -14.31 -14.81 2.73
C LEU A 67 -14.48 -14.43 1.25
N GLU A 68 -13.96 -13.29 0.82
CA GLU A 68 -13.98 -12.89 -0.59
C GLU A 68 -13.22 -13.86 -1.48
N VAL A 69 -12.00 -14.26 -1.08
CA VAL A 69 -11.20 -15.24 -1.82
C VAL A 69 -11.92 -16.58 -1.90
N LEU A 70 -12.51 -17.04 -0.80
CA LEU A 70 -13.27 -18.28 -0.78
C LEU A 70 -14.51 -18.19 -1.69
N SER A 71 -15.23 -17.07 -1.66
CA SER A 71 -16.38 -16.84 -2.54
C SER A 71 -15.98 -16.89 -4.01
N ARG A 72 -14.93 -16.16 -4.41
CA ARG A 72 -14.42 -16.17 -5.79
C ARG A 72 -13.95 -17.58 -6.21
N PHE A 73 -13.30 -18.31 -5.31
CA PHE A 73 -12.86 -19.67 -5.56
C PHE A 73 -14.04 -20.62 -5.76
N VAL A 74 -15.08 -20.56 -4.92
CA VAL A 74 -16.28 -21.37 -5.07
C VAL A 74 -17.02 -21.02 -6.35
N THR A 75 -17.16 -19.73 -6.70
CA THR A 75 -17.75 -19.30 -7.97
C THR A 75 -16.97 -19.84 -9.17
N ALA A 76 -15.63 -19.81 -9.13
CA ALA A 76 -14.78 -20.36 -10.18
C ALA A 76 -14.89 -21.91 -10.27
N ALA A 77 -14.91 -22.59 -9.13
CA ALA A 77 -15.02 -24.06 -9.07
C ALA A 77 -16.41 -24.57 -9.52
N LEU A 78 -17.47 -23.78 -9.32
CA LEU A 78 -18.83 -24.07 -9.76
C LEU A 78 -19.13 -23.66 -11.21
N GLN A 79 -18.15 -23.13 -11.96
CA GLN A 79 -18.27 -22.86 -13.39
C GLN A 79 -17.53 -23.92 -14.24
N PRO A 80 -18.02 -25.17 -14.36
CA PRO A 80 -17.45 -26.17 -15.26
C PRO A 80 -17.72 -25.88 -16.75
N ALA A 81 -18.57 -24.90 -17.10
CA ALA A 81 -19.18 -24.76 -18.42
C ALA A 81 -18.53 -23.75 -19.40
N LEU A 82 -17.28 -23.34 -19.18
CA LEU A 82 -16.47 -22.66 -20.21
C LEU A 82 -15.08 -23.31 -20.36
N ARG A 83 -15.01 -24.64 -20.28
CA ARG A 83 -13.95 -25.35 -21.02
C ARG A 83 -14.20 -25.10 -22.49
N SER A 84 -13.54 -24.05 -22.97
CA SER A 84 -13.64 -23.55 -24.33
C SER A 84 -13.42 -24.69 -25.34
N PRO A 85 -14.02 -24.62 -26.54
CA PRO A 85 -13.76 -25.56 -27.64
C PRO A 85 -12.26 -25.73 -27.97
N PHE A 86 -11.41 -24.82 -27.47
CA PHE A 86 -9.96 -24.84 -27.62
C PHE A 86 -9.27 -25.99 -26.86
N GLU A 87 -9.75 -26.41 -25.68
CA GLU A 87 -9.13 -27.57 -24.99
C GLU A 87 -9.42 -28.89 -25.71
N GLN A 88 -10.59 -29.02 -26.35
CA GLN A 88 -10.90 -30.18 -27.20
C GLN A 88 -10.05 -30.18 -28.48
N GLU A 89 -9.75 -29.00 -29.03
CA GLU A 89 -8.87 -28.85 -30.20
C GLU A 89 -7.40 -29.12 -29.84
N ILE A 90 -6.92 -28.65 -28.67
CA ILE A 90 -5.55 -28.95 -28.19
C ILE A 90 -5.38 -30.46 -27.92
N LEU A 91 -6.37 -31.14 -27.33
CA LEU A 91 -6.34 -32.59 -27.13
C LEU A 91 -6.36 -33.37 -28.46
N ARG A 92 -7.02 -32.84 -29.50
CA ARG A 92 -6.96 -33.38 -30.87
C ARG A 92 -5.60 -33.16 -31.53
N VAL A 93 -5.05 -31.95 -31.43
CA VAL A 93 -3.74 -31.61 -32.02
C VAL A 93 -2.61 -32.34 -31.30
N ALA A 94 -2.70 -32.52 -29.97
CA ALA A 94 -1.74 -33.33 -29.21
C ALA A 94 -1.78 -34.81 -29.59
N SER A 95 -2.94 -35.34 -29.98
CA SER A 95 -3.07 -36.71 -30.53
C SER A 95 -2.58 -36.83 -31.98
N ALA A 96 -2.38 -35.71 -32.70
CA ALA A 96 -1.83 -35.67 -34.06
C ALA A 96 -0.29 -35.52 -34.09
N VAL A 97 0.35 -35.18 -32.97
CA VAL A 97 1.82 -34.92 -32.88
C VAL A 97 2.60 -36.14 -32.36
N MET A 98 1.95 -37.27 -32.07
CA MET A 98 2.61 -38.53 -31.64
C MET A 98 3.08 -39.45 -32.79
N VAL A 99 3.41 -38.88 -33.95
CA VAL A 99 4.22 -39.56 -34.96
C VAL A 99 5.33 -38.61 -35.36
N GLU A 100 6.57 -39.10 -35.30
CA GLU A 100 7.80 -38.47 -35.78
C GLU A 100 8.66 -37.69 -34.77
N GLN A 101 9.29 -38.45 -33.87
CA GLN A 101 10.74 -38.40 -33.70
C GLN A 101 11.30 -39.76 -34.17
N PRO A 102 12.51 -39.85 -34.77
CA PRO A 102 13.73 -39.30 -34.16
C PRO A 102 14.89 -38.83 -35.09
N THR A 103 15.86 -38.15 -34.44
CA THR A 103 17.33 -38.12 -34.69
C THR A 103 17.91 -37.46 -35.95
N LEU A 104 18.66 -36.36 -35.78
CA LEU A 104 20.13 -36.36 -35.88
C LEU A 104 20.73 -35.06 -35.29
N VAL A 105 21.92 -35.24 -34.70
CA VAL A 105 22.82 -34.32 -34.00
C VAL A 105 23.56 -33.40 -34.97
N GLU A 106 23.67 -32.08 -34.70
CA GLU A 106 24.93 -31.33 -34.88
C GLU A 106 24.90 -29.98 -34.12
N GLN A 107 26.00 -29.64 -33.47
CA GLN A 107 26.26 -28.41 -32.69
C GLN A 107 27.65 -27.87 -33.14
N PRO A 108 28.07 -26.65 -32.77
CA PRO A 108 27.71 -25.32 -33.29
C PRO A 108 28.95 -24.53 -33.83
N GLN A 109 28.79 -23.47 -34.64
CA GLN A 109 29.75 -22.33 -34.65
C GLN A 109 29.26 -21.09 -35.44
N PRO A 110 29.92 -19.91 -35.34
CA PRO A 110 29.36 -18.69 -34.78
C PRO A 110 29.11 -17.56 -35.80
N VAL A 111 28.37 -16.55 -35.35
CA VAL A 111 28.01 -15.30 -36.05
C VAL A 111 29.24 -14.51 -36.51
N PRO A 112 29.12 -13.75 -37.61
CA PRO A 112 29.30 -12.31 -37.44
C PRO A 112 28.30 -11.44 -38.21
N ALA A 113 27.80 -10.45 -37.47
CA ALA A 113 27.41 -9.09 -37.83
C ALA A 113 27.02 -8.79 -39.31
N HIS A 114 25.72 -8.63 -39.55
CA HIS A 114 25.23 -7.82 -40.66
C HIS A 114 24.98 -6.37 -40.21
N LEU A 115 25.74 -5.49 -40.86
CA LEU A 115 25.53 -4.06 -41.02
C LEU A 115 24.25 -3.75 -41.77
N MET A 116 23.65 -2.59 -41.45
CA MET A 116 22.70 -1.81 -42.25
C MET A 116 21.32 -2.50 -42.40
N GLU A 117 20.19 -1.83 -42.47
CA GLU A 117 19.91 -0.61 -43.20
C GLU A 117 18.53 -0.09 -42.77
N GLU A 118 18.37 1.22 -42.89
CA GLU A 118 17.16 1.97 -42.63
C GLU A 118 16.04 1.54 -43.58
N SER A 119 14.79 1.51 -43.13
CA SER A 119 13.65 1.54 -44.05
C SER A 119 12.47 2.35 -43.52
N PRO A 120 11.89 3.23 -44.35
CA PRO A 120 10.90 4.24 -43.97
C PRO A 120 9.48 3.70 -44.14
N TRP A 121 8.50 4.25 -43.42
CA TRP A 121 7.11 4.41 -43.91
C TRP A 121 6.31 5.26 -42.90
N THR A 122 6.23 6.58 -43.12
CA THR A 122 5.07 7.35 -43.64
C THR A 122 3.86 7.44 -42.69
N ALA A 123 3.65 8.63 -42.12
CA ALA A 123 2.46 9.00 -41.35
C ALA A 123 1.37 9.61 -42.25
N PRO A 124 0.06 9.37 -42.00
CA PRO A 124 -1.01 10.12 -42.65
C PRO A 124 -1.27 11.47 -41.94
N ALA A 125 -1.64 12.46 -42.75
CA ALA A 125 -1.84 13.87 -42.38
C ALA A 125 -3.09 14.13 -41.50
N PRO A 126 -3.18 15.31 -40.83
CA PRO A 126 -4.26 15.63 -39.89
C PRO A 126 -5.53 16.10 -40.60
N VAL A 127 -6.69 15.69 -40.08
CA VAL A 127 -8.02 16.18 -40.48
C VAL A 127 -8.38 17.38 -39.60
N ASP A 128 -8.71 18.51 -40.25
CA ASP A 128 -9.25 19.73 -39.65
C ASP A 128 -10.60 19.46 -38.95
N ILE A 129 -10.71 19.84 -37.67
CA ILE A 129 -11.98 19.91 -36.95
C ILE A 129 -12.11 21.33 -36.37
N PRO A 130 -13.16 22.10 -36.75
CA PRO A 130 -13.38 23.45 -36.23
C PRO A 130 -13.83 23.44 -34.75
N PRO A 131 -13.49 24.48 -33.97
CA PRO A 131 -13.81 24.52 -32.54
C PRO A 131 -15.30 24.77 -32.27
N PRO A 132 -15.91 24.14 -31.26
CA PRO A 132 -17.24 24.51 -30.80
C PRO A 132 -17.22 25.76 -29.92
N ASP A 133 -18.22 26.59 -30.17
CA ASP A 133 -18.54 27.90 -29.59
C ASP A 133 -18.76 27.84 -28.06
N LEU A 134 -18.02 28.69 -27.33
CA LEU A 134 -18.19 28.93 -25.89
C LEU A 134 -19.30 29.97 -25.69
N SER A 135 -20.56 29.56 -25.71
CA SER A 135 -21.68 30.41 -25.28
C SER A 135 -22.78 29.60 -24.62
N ARG A 136 -22.57 29.23 -23.35
CA ARG A 136 -23.63 29.06 -22.35
C ARG A 136 -23.04 29.04 -20.94
N PHE A 137 -22.69 30.22 -20.42
CA PHE A 137 -22.65 30.45 -18.98
C PHE A 137 -23.95 31.14 -18.59
N GLU A 138 -24.83 30.42 -17.88
CA GLU A 138 -25.96 31.05 -17.20
C GLU A 138 -26.12 30.43 -15.80
N THR A 139 -25.47 31.12 -14.85
CA THR A 139 -25.89 31.42 -13.47
C THR A 139 -26.55 30.35 -12.59
N ALA A 140 -25.86 30.04 -11.49
CA ALA A 140 -26.41 29.45 -10.28
C ALA A 140 -27.01 30.52 -9.33
N PRO A 141 -28.01 30.15 -8.52
CA PRO A 141 -28.15 30.67 -7.14
C PRO A 141 -28.10 29.50 -6.14
N ALA A 142 -27.23 29.55 -5.12
CA ALA A 142 -27.40 30.21 -3.83
C ALA A 142 -28.05 29.31 -2.76
N ALA A 143 -27.21 28.94 -1.79
CA ALA A 143 -27.40 28.49 -0.41
C ALA A 143 -28.81 28.30 0.16
N GLU A 144 -29.01 27.16 0.82
CA GLU A 144 -29.81 27.05 2.05
C GLU A 144 -29.27 25.92 2.95
N ALA A 145 -29.00 26.25 4.22
CA ALA A 145 -28.53 25.33 5.26
C ALA A 145 -29.70 24.96 6.19
N PRO A 146 -29.86 23.70 6.65
CA PRO A 146 -30.91 23.36 7.61
C PRO A 146 -30.48 23.63 9.07
N PRO A 147 -31.44 23.89 9.98
CA PRO A 147 -31.20 24.45 11.31
C PRO A 147 -30.92 23.40 12.39
N VAL A 148 -30.33 23.90 13.48
CA VAL A 148 -30.02 23.23 14.75
C VAL A 148 -31.32 22.90 15.49
N GLU A 149 -31.48 21.65 15.92
CA GLU A 149 -32.60 21.20 16.76
C GLU A 149 -32.09 20.87 18.17
N GLU A 150 -32.71 21.53 19.15
CA GLU A 150 -32.42 21.55 20.58
C GLU A 150 -33.18 20.41 21.30
N ILE A 151 -32.52 19.62 22.15
CA ILE A 151 -33.15 18.56 22.95
C ILE A 151 -32.71 18.69 24.44
N PRO A 152 -33.65 18.66 25.41
CA PRO A 152 -33.49 19.11 26.82
C PRO A 152 -32.71 18.15 27.76
N PRO A 153 -32.34 18.59 28.99
CA PRO A 153 -31.50 17.82 29.91
C PRO A 153 -32.32 16.79 30.71
N ILE A 154 -31.78 15.58 30.87
CA ILE A 154 -32.37 14.53 31.72
C ILE A 154 -31.56 14.38 33.02
N GLU A 155 -32.33 14.30 34.10
CA GLU A 155 -31.99 14.29 35.52
C GLU A 155 -31.01 13.22 35.99
N ALA A 156 -30.36 13.57 37.11
CA ALA A 156 -29.49 12.75 37.94
C ALA A 156 -30.23 11.58 38.61
N ILE A 157 -29.53 10.45 38.76
CA ILE A 157 -29.92 9.30 39.61
C ILE A 157 -28.78 9.05 40.62
N PRO A 158 -29.05 8.89 41.94
CA PRO A 158 -28.05 8.85 43.02
C PRO A 158 -27.34 7.48 43.21
N PRO A 159 -26.26 7.42 44.02
CA PRO A 159 -25.32 6.29 44.09
C PRO A 159 -25.59 5.30 45.24
N ALA A 160 -25.39 4.01 44.99
CA ALA A 160 -25.18 2.92 45.98
C ALA A 160 -24.84 1.64 45.19
N ALA A 161 -23.93 0.73 45.54
CA ALA A 161 -23.20 0.45 46.77
C ALA A 161 -21.91 -0.34 46.43
N GLU A 162 -20.89 -0.23 47.29
CA GLU A 162 -19.66 -1.03 47.28
C GLU A 162 -19.94 -2.51 47.62
N PRO A 163 -18.99 -3.43 47.32
CA PRO A 163 -18.29 -4.00 48.48
C PRO A 163 -16.78 -4.28 48.28
N ILE A 164 -16.02 -3.83 49.29
CA ILE A 164 -15.11 -4.60 50.15
C ILE A 164 -13.88 -5.25 49.50
N PHE A 165 -12.74 -4.65 49.87
CA PHE A 165 -11.39 -5.18 49.88
C PHE A 165 -11.28 -6.58 50.49
N SER A 166 -10.49 -7.46 49.87
CA SER A 166 -9.76 -8.49 50.61
C SER A 166 -8.33 -8.58 50.08
N SER A 167 -7.39 -8.10 50.90
CA SER A 167 -5.95 -8.24 50.72
C SER A 167 -5.49 -9.61 51.19
N GLU A 168 -4.59 -10.24 50.45
CA GLU A 168 -3.67 -11.22 51.05
C GLU A 168 -2.28 -11.15 50.39
N SER A 169 -1.34 -10.60 51.15
CA SER A 169 0.12 -10.68 51.04
C SER A 169 0.59 -12.10 51.41
N VAL A 170 1.72 -12.69 51.00
CA VAL A 170 3.18 -12.36 51.03
C VAL A 170 3.91 -13.58 50.34
N PRO A 171 5.26 -13.73 50.21
CA PRO A 171 6.40 -12.80 50.27
C PRO A 171 7.45 -12.98 49.14
N VAL A 172 8.42 -12.05 49.19
CA VAL A 172 9.72 -11.93 48.53
C VAL A 172 10.67 -13.13 48.78
N PHE A 173 11.53 -13.51 47.82
CA PHE A 173 13.01 -13.55 47.92
C PHE A 173 13.71 -14.27 46.75
N VAL A 174 14.52 -13.47 46.03
CA VAL A 174 15.88 -13.72 45.51
C VAL A 174 16.25 -15.17 45.14
N HIS A 175 16.59 -15.42 43.87
CA HIS A 175 17.74 -16.26 43.49
C HIS A 175 18.40 -15.71 42.21
N GLU A 176 19.70 -15.48 42.37
CA GLU A 176 20.73 -15.15 41.39
C GLU A 176 20.99 -16.33 40.43
N ALA A 177 21.15 -16.04 39.13
CA ALA A 177 22.01 -16.81 38.23
C ALA A 177 22.14 -16.09 36.87
N THR A 178 23.26 -15.41 36.69
CA THR A 178 23.83 -15.07 35.38
C THR A 178 24.08 -16.33 34.54
N PRO A 179 23.96 -16.22 33.20
CA PRO A 179 25.00 -16.82 32.37
C PRO A 179 25.65 -15.81 31.43
N LYS A 180 26.97 -15.94 31.46
CA LYS A 180 28.00 -15.28 30.67
C LYS A 180 27.87 -15.66 29.19
N VAL A 181 27.84 -14.65 28.31
CA VAL A 181 27.99 -14.83 26.86
C VAL A 181 29.43 -14.42 26.52
N GLU A 182 30.21 -15.36 25.99
CA GLU A 182 31.53 -15.09 25.43
C GLU A 182 31.44 -15.20 23.89
N PRO A 183 32.08 -14.30 23.12
CA PRO A 183 31.85 -14.11 21.70
C PRO A 183 32.88 -14.85 20.83
N LEU A 184 32.54 -15.15 19.57
CA LEU A 184 33.32 -14.79 18.36
C LEU A 184 32.81 -15.50 17.09
N ALA A 185 32.80 -14.71 16.02
CA ALA A 185 33.15 -15.04 14.63
C ALA A 185 32.20 -15.91 13.77
N ALA A 186 31.54 -15.24 12.83
CA ALA A 186 31.47 -15.66 11.43
C ALA A 186 31.27 -14.41 10.52
N ASP A 187 32.40 -13.91 10.02
CA ASP A 187 32.67 -13.34 8.69
C ASP A 187 31.90 -14.12 7.58
N GLU A 188 31.45 -13.65 6.42
CA GLU A 188 31.57 -12.44 5.58
C GLU A 188 30.31 -12.42 4.67
N ALA A 189 29.87 -11.25 4.20
CA ALA A 189 29.48 -11.00 2.80
C ALA A 189 28.91 -9.57 2.63
N GLN A 190 29.81 -8.70 2.14
CA GLN A 190 29.58 -7.46 1.42
C GLN A 190 28.17 -7.19 0.87
N LEU A 191 27.61 -6.03 1.25
CA LEU A 191 26.97 -5.13 0.28
C LEU A 191 27.62 -3.76 0.43
N GLU A 192 28.56 -3.54 -0.48
CA GLU A 192 29.25 -2.28 -0.73
C GLU A 192 28.23 -1.24 -1.22
N SER A 193 27.97 -0.23 -0.40
CA SER A 193 27.35 1.03 -0.84
C SER A 193 28.34 2.14 -0.54
N THR A 194 28.94 2.65 -1.60
CA THR A 194 29.92 3.74 -1.60
C THR A 194 29.36 4.99 -0.89
N PRO A 195 30.08 5.59 0.07
CA PRO A 195 29.74 6.91 0.59
C PRO A 195 30.17 7.97 -0.45
N SER A 196 29.20 8.61 -1.10
CA SER A 196 29.47 9.80 -1.93
C SER A 196 29.62 11.02 -1.01
N GLU A 197 30.84 11.53 -0.92
CA GLU A 197 31.23 12.73 -0.18
C GLU A 197 30.75 14.01 -0.90
N ALA A 198 29.84 14.79 -0.29
CA ALA A 198 29.60 16.20 -0.63
C ALA A 198 28.74 16.93 0.44
N GLY A 199 29.40 17.74 1.27
CA GLY A 199 28.78 18.67 2.23
C GLY A 199 28.27 18.01 3.52
N PRO A 200 27.84 18.80 4.54
CA PRO A 200 27.15 18.26 5.69
C PRO A 200 25.78 17.75 5.24
N VAL A 201 25.77 16.56 4.64
CA VAL A 201 24.57 15.79 4.34
C VAL A 201 23.95 15.45 5.68
N PHE A 202 22.86 16.15 5.98
CA PHE A 202 22.06 15.87 7.16
C PHE A 202 21.77 14.37 7.19
N SER A 203 22.34 13.71 8.20
CA SER A 203 22.29 12.26 8.32
C SER A 203 21.23 11.92 9.36
N VAL A 204 20.11 11.38 8.90
CA VAL A 204 18.97 11.00 9.74
C VAL A 204 19.42 10.07 10.87
N ASP A 205 20.37 9.17 10.61
CA ASP A 205 20.84 8.17 11.58
C ASP A 205 21.58 8.76 12.79
N SER A 206 21.96 10.04 12.74
CA SER A 206 22.57 10.76 13.87
C SER A 206 21.54 11.38 14.83
N LEU A 207 20.26 11.35 14.48
CA LEU A 207 19.17 11.92 15.29
C LEU A 207 18.68 10.96 16.39
N PRO A 208 17.97 11.46 17.41
CA PRO A 208 17.28 10.61 18.38
C PRO A 208 16.34 9.60 17.69
N PRO A 209 16.16 8.39 18.24
CA PRO A 209 15.37 7.34 17.59
C PRO A 209 13.91 7.73 17.33
N GLU A 210 13.34 8.60 18.17
CA GLU A 210 11.99 9.16 17.98
C GLU A 210 11.90 10.06 16.75
N GLU A 211 12.89 10.92 16.54
CA GLU A 211 12.96 11.80 15.37
C GLU A 211 13.27 11.00 14.10
N GLN A 212 14.15 9.99 14.18
CA GLN A 212 14.41 9.09 13.06
C GLN A 212 13.12 8.44 12.53
N GLU A 213 12.25 7.98 13.44
CA GLU A 213 10.98 7.39 13.03
C GLU A 213 10.05 8.45 12.42
N LEU A 214 10.06 9.69 12.91
CA LEU A 214 9.34 10.80 12.26
C LEU A 214 9.85 11.05 10.84
N HIS A 215 11.16 11.07 10.60
CA HIS A 215 11.74 11.19 9.26
C HIS A 215 11.33 10.03 8.35
N ARG A 216 11.41 8.78 8.84
CA ARG A 216 10.98 7.59 8.09
C ARG A 216 9.48 7.61 7.77
N ARG A 217 8.65 8.07 8.71
CA ARG A 217 7.21 8.21 8.52
C ARG A 217 6.90 9.34 7.54
N ALA A 218 7.59 10.47 7.63
CA ALA A 218 7.45 11.59 6.71
C ALA A 218 7.80 11.18 5.28
N TYR A 219 8.92 10.49 5.09
CA TYR A 219 9.32 9.92 3.81
C TYR A 219 8.23 9.00 3.21
N ARG A 220 7.67 8.10 4.01
CA ARG A 220 6.59 7.20 3.57
C ARG A 220 5.31 7.95 3.22
N VAL A 221 4.90 8.91 4.05
CA VAL A 221 3.66 9.68 3.81
C VAL A 221 3.78 10.52 2.55
N ALA A 222 4.90 11.22 2.35
CA ALA A 222 5.16 11.98 1.13
C ALA A 222 5.06 11.10 -0.12
N LYS A 223 5.69 9.92 -0.10
CA LYS A 223 5.62 8.95 -1.19
C LYS A 223 4.18 8.56 -1.53
N VAL A 224 3.42 8.15 -0.52
CA VAL A 224 2.03 7.71 -0.68
C VAL A 224 1.17 8.85 -1.23
N SER A 225 1.32 10.07 -0.69
CA SER A 225 0.59 11.24 -1.17
C SER A 225 0.83 11.50 -2.67
N MET A 226 2.07 11.40 -3.15
CA MET A 226 2.36 11.60 -4.59
C MET A 226 1.83 10.45 -5.45
N GLN A 227 1.84 9.22 -4.94
CA GLN A 227 1.23 8.08 -5.63
C GLN A 227 -0.28 8.25 -5.73
N ASP A 228 -0.94 8.71 -4.65
CA ASP A 228 -2.37 8.93 -4.63
C ASP A 228 -2.78 10.02 -5.61
N ILE A 229 -2.09 11.18 -5.63
CA ILE A 229 -2.35 12.26 -6.61
C ILE A 229 -2.20 11.73 -8.04
N LYS A 230 -1.14 10.96 -8.31
CA LYS A 230 -0.92 10.34 -9.62
C LYS A 230 -2.03 9.39 -10.04
N MET A 231 -2.55 8.59 -9.09
CA MET A 231 -3.61 7.62 -9.35
C MET A 231 -4.98 8.26 -9.49
N LEU A 232 -5.22 9.38 -8.79
CA LEU A 232 -6.48 10.14 -8.85
C LEU A 232 -6.60 10.92 -10.15
N ARG A 233 -5.51 11.52 -10.64
CA ARG A 233 -5.52 12.39 -11.84
C ARG A 233 -4.43 12.03 -12.87
N PRO A 234 -4.47 10.84 -13.48
CA PRO A 234 -3.42 10.38 -14.40
C PRO A 234 -3.27 11.27 -15.64
N GLU A 235 -4.37 11.76 -16.21
CA GLU A 235 -4.32 12.63 -17.40
C GLU A 235 -3.75 14.01 -17.10
N GLU A 236 -4.09 14.60 -15.95
CA GLU A 236 -3.53 15.91 -15.55
C GLU A 236 -2.03 15.80 -15.26
N VAL A 237 -1.57 14.69 -14.68
CA VAL A 237 -0.13 14.44 -14.50
C VAL A 237 0.58 14.31 -15.86
N ARG A 238 -0.02 13.60 -16.83
CA ARG A 238 0.57 13.46 -18.17
C ARG A 238 0.67 14.81 -18.87
N LEU A 239 -0.43 15.56 -18.93
CA LEU A 239 -0.45 16.91 -19.51
C LEU A 239 0.47 17.87 -18.75
N GLY A 240 0.57 17.73 -17.44
CA GLY A 240 1.44 18.56 -16.62
C GLY A 240 2.92 18.34 -16.92
N ARG A 241 3.32 17.10 -17.20
CA ARG A 241 4.69 16.79 -17.65
C ARG A 241 4.99 17.36 -19.03
N GLU A 242 4.03 17.26 -19.95
CA GLU A 242 4.16 17.79 -21.31
C GLU A 242 4.27 19.31 -21.32
N ASN A 243 3.46 20.00 -20.50
CA ASN A 243 3.41 21.46 -20.43
C ASN A 243 4.34 22.08 -19.37
N LYS A 244 5.01 21.25 -18.56
CA LYS A 244 5.85 21.66 -17.43
C LYS A 244 5.12 22.55 -16.41
N ASP A 245 3.84 22.24 -16.14
CA ASP A 245 2.93 23.04 -15.30
C ASP A 245 2.26 22.24 -14.15
N LEU A 246 2.87 21.13 -13.70
CA LEU A 246 2.27 20.23 -12.70
C LEU A 246 1.82 20.95 -11.42
N CYS A 247 2.63 21.84 -10.85
CA CYS A 247 2.29 22.55 -9.62
C CYS A 247 1.07 23.47 -9.78
N PHE A 248 0.85 24.03 -10.97
CA PHE A 248 -0.32 24.84 -11.26
C PHE A 248 -1.56 23.98 -11.53
N ARG A 249 -1.40 22.93 -12.35
CA ARG A 249 -2.50 22.06 -12.79
C ARG A 249 -3.08 21.21 -11.65
N LEU A 250 -2.20 20.66 -10.81
CA LEU A 250 -2.57 19.81 -9.66
C LEU A 250 -2.61 20.58 -8.34
N ARG A 251 -2.66 21.92 -8.39
CA ARG A 251 -2.51 22.81 -7.23
C ARG A 251 -3.35 22.39 -6.04
N ASP A 252 -4.64 22.15 -6.27
CA ASP A 252 -5.59 21.88 -5.17
C ASP A 252 -5.29 20.56 -4.45
N ASP A 253 -4.80 19.54 -5.15
CA ASP A 253 -4.46 18.26 -4.51
C ASP A 253 -3.09 18.31 -3.85
N ILE A 254 -2.13 18.99 -4.48
CA ILE A 254 -0.81 19.24 -3.90
C ILE A 254 -0.95 20.06 -2.61
N GLU A 255 -1.77 21.12 -2.60
CA GLU A 255 -1.98 21.96 -1.43
C GLU A 255 -2.64 21.20 -0.28
N LYS A 256 -3.64 20.35 -0.58
CA LYS A 256 -4.26 19.49 0.43
C LYS A 256 -3.25 18.50 1.01
N ALA A 257 -2.47 17.84 0.15
CA ALA A 257 -1.46 16.89 0.59
C ALA A 257 -0.35 17.57 1.41
N HIS A 258 0.11 18.75 0.97
CA HIS A 258 1.13 19.53 1.66
C HIS A 258 0.66 19.99 3.03
N LYS A 259 -0.57 20.53 3.14
CA LYS A 259 -1.14 20.97 4.40
C LYS A 259 -1.25 19.82 5.41
N GLU A 260 -1.67 18.64 4.96
CA GLU A 260 -1.78 17.46 5.82
C GLU A 260 -0.41 16.90 6.21
N TYR A 261 0.55 16.94 5.29
CA TYR A 261 1.94 16.59 5.56
C TYR A 261 2.54 17.51 6.62
N ASP A 262 2.49 18.82 6.40
CA ASP A 262 3.00 19.82 7.33
C ASP A 262 2.39 19.64 8.71
N ARG A 263 1.07 19.53 8.81
CA ARG A 263 0.36 19.33 10.08
C ARG A 263 0.87 18.13 10.87
N ARG A 264 1.26 17.04 10.20
CA ARG A 264 1.74 15.81 10.84
C ARG A 264 3.21 15.86 11.23
N PHE A 265 4.00 16.67 10.54
CA PHE A 265 5.47 16.67 10.62
C PHE A 265 6.06 18.04 10.97
N GLN A 266 5.27 18.93 11.59
CA GLN A 266 5.72 20.25 12.05
C GLN A 266 6.98 20.15 12.94
N SER A 267 7.09 19.08 13.72
CA SER A 267 8.22 18.82 14.61
C SER A 267 9.54 18.51 13.90
N ILE A 268 9.56 18.24 12.59
CA ILE A 268 10.80 17.99 11.84
C ILE A 268 11.07 19.05 10.75
N HIS A 269 10.25 20.09 10.66
CA HIS A 269 10.35 21.13 9.61
C HIS A 269 11.67 21.93 9.67
N PHE A 270 12.29 22.03 10.85
CA PHE A 270 13.52 22.80 11.02
C PHE A 270 14.76 22.13 10.40
N TYR A 271 14.65 20.86 10.00
CA TYR A 271 15.72 20.15 9.32
C TYR A 271 15.78 20.51 7.83
N PRO A 272 16.97 20.54 7.21
CA PRO A 272 17.14 20.97 5.82
C PRO A 272 16.81 19.84 4.82
N VAL A 273 15.67 19.16 4.98
CA VAL A 273 15.24 18.06 4.11
C VAL A 273 13.78 18.23 3.72
N ASP A 274 13.50 18.07 2.43
CA ASP A 274 12.17 18.21 1.87
C ASP A 274 11.74 16.95 1.11
N TYR A 275 11.30 15.95 1.89
CA TYR A 275 10.82 14.69 1.31
C TYR A 275 9.60 14.87 0.41
N PHE A 276 8.81 15.93 0.63
CA PHE A 276 7.62 16.19 -0.17
C PHE A 276 8.04 16.59 -1.58
N TYR A 277 8.97 17.55 -1.70
CA TYR A 277 9.54 17.95 -2.98
C TYR A 277 10.21 16.76 -3.70
N ASP A 278 11.07 16.00 -3.02
CA ASP A 278 11.78 14.86 -3.61
C ASP A 278 10.81 13.87 -4.27
N TRP A 279 9.74 13.51 -3.56
CA TRP A 279 8.75 12.59 -4.08
C TRP A 279 7.86 13.20 -5.16
N MET A 280 7.62 14.51 -5.14
CA MET A 280 6.93 15.16 -6.25
C MET A 280 7.74 15.06 -7.54
N VAL A 281 9.04 15.34 -7.48
CA VAL A 281 9.93 15.22 -8.64
C VAL A 281 9.93 13.77 -9.13
N GLU A 282 10.15 12.81 -8.24
CA GLU A 282 10.29 11.40 -8.60
C GLU A 282 8.98 10.81 -9.17
N ILE A 283 7.85 11.02 -8.48
CA ILE A 283 6.59 10.35 -8.84
C ILE A 283 5.74 11.18 -9.81
N LEU A 284 5.52 12.47 -9.52
CA LEU A 284 4.67 13.32 -10.35
C LEU A 284 5.42 13.80 -11.58
N ALA A 285 6.66 14.26 -11.42
CA ALA A 285 7.47 14.79 -12.51
C ALA A 285 8.26 13.70 -13.28
N GLY A 286 8.31 12.48 -12.75
CA GLY A 286 9.01 11.35 -13.39
C GLY A 286 10.54 11.52 -13.38
N GLY A 287 11.07 12.16 -12.34
CA GLY A 287 12.50 12.46 -12.17
C GLY A 287 12.95 13.77 -12.81
N ASN A 288 12.07 14.50 -13.52
CA ASN A 288 12.41 15.78 -14.13
C ASN A 288 11.88 16.97 -13.29
N PRO A 289 12.73 17.72 -12.56
CA PRO A 289 12.28 18.83 -11.73
C PRO A 289 11.70 19.99 -12.55
N GLU A 290 12.12 20.20 -13.81
CA GLU A 290 11.57 21.26 -14.65
C GLU A 290 10.10 21.03 -15.00
N ALA A 291 9.64 19.77 -15.01
CA ALA A 291 8.26 19.44 -15.32
C ALA A 291 7.29 19.87 -14.20
N LEU A 292 7.79 20.15 -12.99
CA LEU A 292 6.98 20.69 -11.90
C LEU A 292 6.49 22.11 -12.18
N GLY A 293 7.28 22.90 -12.92
CA GLY A 293 7.07 24.34 -13.04
C GLY A 293 7.54 25.08 -11.79
N GLU A 294 6.84 26.16 -11.45
CA GLU A 294 7.16 26.97 -10.26
C GLU A 294 6.68 26.26 -8.99
N TYR A 295 7.62 25.87 -8.13
CA TYR A 295 7.30 25.24 -6.85
C TYR A 295 6.87 26.32 -5.83
N PRO A 296 5.64 26.25 -5.29
CA PRO A 296 5.07 27.34 -4.50
C PRO A 296 5.49 27.34 -3.01
N TYR A 297 6.26 26.34 -2.57
CA TYR A 297 6.62 26.18 -1.15
C TYR A 297 8.12 26.45 -0.91
N PRO A 298 8.49 26.92 0.29
CA PRO A 298 9.88 27.17 0.62
C PRO A 298 10.64 25.85 0.81
N SER A 299 11.30 25.36 -0.24
CA SER A 299 12.18 24.20 -0.12
C SER A 299 13.63 24.62 0.18
N PRO A 300 14.32 24.01 1.17
CA PRO A 300 15.76 24.18 1.36
C PRO A 300 16.59 23.83 0.11
N ILE A 301 16.08 22.93 -0.73
CA ILE A 301 16.77 22.41 -1.92
C ILE A 301 16.82 23.45 -3.04
N LEU A 302 15.80 24.31 -3.13
CA LEU A 302 15.69 25.34 -4.18
C LEU A 302 16.47 26.64 -3.85
N ARG A 303 17.03 26.75 -2.64
CA ARG A 303 17.82 27.92 -2.22
C ARG A 303 19.32 27.77 -2.48
N ARG A 304 19.75 26.69 -3.14
CA ARG A 304 21.15 26.39 -3.45
C ARG A 304 21.45 26.67 -4.92
#